data_AF-A0A5N6SJR9-F1
#
_entry.id   AF-A0A5N6SJR9-F1
#
_cell.length_a   1.000
_cell.length_b   1.000
_cell.length_c   1.000
_cell.angle_alpha   90.00
_cell.angle_beta   90.00
_cell.angle_gamma   90.00
#
_symmetry.space_group_name_H-M   'P 1'
#
loop_
_entity.id
_entity.type
_entity.pdbx_description
1 polymer ?
#
loop_
_entity_poly.entity_id
_entity_poly.type
_entity_poly.pdbx_seq_one_letter_code
_entity_poly.pdbx_strand_id
1 'polypeptide(L)'
;MATSPPPPYPIPPEQSPVVYTIQHTTTQPEDPDLKTHIHPHTLLISITRKDAQILPTVLHYWNHDSAIAIVTKLTEAQLHYIRGFEEVGTFPPPIEGVCDSLALHRYFVSLVEGKGNREAVDDAISQLRGGGGGGGGGGSDTTSCRNRGKVDFRIFVITVFGVESEDLLRGGLAPVWKWAKPESVYYPRTGFWEAEVESVLADAEWMAGRGLQLLVQGVSEERKQKLRRAKSKSMGIV
;
A
#
# COMPACT_ATOMS: atom_id res chain seq x y z
N MET A 1 29.97 -41.56 -56.22
CA MET A 1 29.44 -42.29 -55.06
C MET A 1 28.41 -41.40 -54.39
N ALA A 2 27.13 -41.73 -54.51
CA ALA A 2 26.03 -40.98 -53.92
C ALA A 2 25.37 -41.86 -52.85
N THR A 3 25.41 -41.41 -51.60
CA THR A 3 24.82 -42.10 -50.44
C THR A 3 23.38 -41.65 -50.26
N SER A 4 22.45 -42.60 -50.35
CA SER A 4 21.02 -42.38 -50.11
C SER A 4 20.73 -41.93 -48.68
N PRO A 5 19.71 -41.08 -48.46
CA PRO A 5 19.31 -40.67 -47.12
C PRO A 5 18.67 -41.83 -46.34
N PRO A 6 18.75 -41.81 -44.99
CA PRO A 6 18.15 -42.85 -44.15
C PRO A 6 16.61 -42.82 -44.21
N PRO A 7 15.95 -43.95 -43.92
CA PRO A 7 14.49 -44.03 -43.96
C PRO A 7 13.85 -43.16 -42.87
N PRO A 8 12.65 -42.60 -43.12
CA PRO A 8 11.95 -41.78 -42.13
C PRO A 8 11.46 -42.64 -40.96
N TYR A 9 11.55 -42.07 -39.75
CA TYR A 9 11.08 -42.72 -38.52
C TYR A 9 9.55 -42.88 -38.52
N PRO A 10 9.01 -43.96 -37.92
CA PRO A 10 7.57 -44.10 -37.73
C PRO A 10 7.02 -42.99 -36.84
N ILE A 11 5.99 -42.30 -37.33
CA ILE A 11 5.25 -41.28 -36.57
C ILE A 11 4.49 -42.01 -35.44
N PRO A 12 4.60 -41.60 -34.17
CA PRO A 12 3.80 -42.17 -33.09
C PRO A 12 2.32 -41.93 -33.39
N PRO A 13 1.41 -42.88 -33.08
CA PRO A 13 -0.02 -42.65 -33.28
C PRO A 13 -0.44 -41.39 -32.51
N GLU A 14 -1.19 -40.50 -33.18
CA GLU A 14 -1.83 -39.35 -32.54
C GLU A 14 -2.69 -39.84 -31.38
N GLN A 15 -2.17 -39.74 -30.17
CA GLN A 15 -2.98 -39.79 -28.98
C GLN A 15 -3.78 -38.49 -28.99
N SER A 16 -5.08 -38.61 -29.29
CA SER A 16 -6.04 -37.56 -29.00
C SER A 16 -5.76 -37.10 -27.56
N PRO A 17 -5.57 -35.80 -27.29
CA PRO A 17 -5.31 -35.36 -25.94
C PRO A 17 -6.51 -35.78 -25.10
N VAL A 18 -6.31 -36.76 -24.24
CA VAL A 18 -7.22 -37.04 -23.14
C VAL A 18 -7.16 -35.77 -22.30
N VAL A 19 -8.12 -34.88 -22.55
CA VAL A 19 -8.42 -33.77 -21.66
C VAL A 19 -8.91 -34.45 -20.40
N TYR A 20 -7.98 -34.72 -19.49
CA TYR A 20 -8.32 -34.88 -18.09
C TYR A 20 -8.92 -33.54 -17.70
N THR A 21 -10.25 -33.45 -17.76
CA THR A 21 -11.00 -32.43 -17.07
C THR A 21 -10.75 -32.71 -15.59
N ILE A 22 -9.62 -32.24 -15.08
CA ILE A 22 -9.40 -32.14 -13.65
C ILE A 22 -10.42 -31.08 -13.24
N GLN A 23 -11.61 -31.54 -12.83
CA GLN A 23 -12.47 -30.75 -11.98
C GLN A 23 -11.66 -30.50 -10.71
N HIS A 24 -10.94 -29.37 -10.68
CA HIS A 24 -10.39 -28.82 -9.47
C HIS A 24 -11.55 -28.31 -8.61
N THR A 25 -12.40 -29.22 -8.11
CA THR A 25 -13.21 -28.97 -6.93
C THR A 25 -12.30 -29.02 -5.71
N THR A 26 -11.40 -28.05 -5.60
CA THR A 26 -10.77 -27.70 -4.34
C THR A 26 -11.41 -26.39 -3.90
N THR A 27 -12.64 -26.48 -3.41
CA THR A 27 -13.24 -25.41 -2.61
C THR A 27 -12.47 -25.33 -1.29
N GLN A 28 -11.34 -24.60 -1.30
CA GLN A 28 -10.88 -24.00 -0.06
C GLN A 28 -12.01 -23.10 0.45
N PRO A 29 -12.34 -23.14 1.76
CA PRO A 29 -13.34 -22.25 2.31
C PRO A 29 -12.91 -20.82 2.03
N GLU A 30 -13.79 -20.04 1.40
CA GLU A 30 -13.56 -18.61 1.19
C GLU A 30 -13.26 -17.96 2.54
N ASP A 31 -12.19 -17.19 2.57
CA ASP A 31 -11.76 -16.47 3.77
C ASP A 31 -12.89 -15.54 4.24
N PRO A 32 -13.41 -15.69 5.48
CA PRO A 32 -14.51 -14.86 5.97
C PRO A 32 -14.16 -13.37 6.00
N ASP A 33 -12.86 -13.03 6.06
CA ASP A 33 -12.42 -11.63 6.01
C ASP A 33 -12.76 -10.98 4.66
N LEU A 34 -12.78 -11.73 3.56
CA LEU A 34 -13.17 -11.21 2.24
C LEU A 34 -14.66 -10.85 2.15
N LYS A 35 -15.50 -11.47 2.99
CA LYS A 35 -16.95 -11.21 3.04
C LYS A 35 -17.28 -10.01 3.91
N THR A 36 -16.41 -9.69 4.86
CA THR A 36 -16.60 -8.63 5.85
C THR A 36 -15.86 -7.36 5.46
N HIS A 37 -14.64 -7.47 4.91
CA HIS A 37 -13.81 -6.34 4.52
C HIS A 37 -14.12 -5.92 3.09
N ILE A 38 -15.31 -5.37 2.88
CA ILE A 38 -15.83 -4.98 1.56
C ILE A 38 -15.84 -3.47 1.35
N HIS A 39 -15.62 -2.69 2.41
CA HIS A 39 -15.75 -1.24 2.36
C HIS A 39 -14.41 -0.58 2.03
N PRO A 40 -14.32 0.14 0.89
CA PRO A 40 -13.07 0.78 0.49
C PRO A 40 -12.79 2.05 1.28
N HIS A 41 -11.53 2.21 1.71
CA HIS A 41 -10.96 3.40 2.31
C HIS A 41 -9.73 3.83 1.51
N THR A 42 -9.53 5.13 1.38
CA THR A 42 -8.39 5.73 0.67
C THR A 42 -7.32 6.14 1.67
N LEU A 43 -6.08 5.70 1.45
CA LEU A 43 -4.91 6.17 2.20
C LEU A 43 -4.01 7.00 1.27
N LEU A 44 -3.63 8.18 1.75
CA LEU A 44 -2.55 8.95 1.14
C LEU A 44 -1.23 8.47 1.75
N ILE A 45 -0.22 8.23 0.93
CA ILE A 45 1.11 7.82 1.37
C ILE A 45 2.07 8.95 1.05
N SER A 46 2.89 9.34 2.02
CA SER A 46 4.02 10.24 1.77
C SER A 46 5.33 9.58 2.14
N ILE A 47 6.30 9.69 1.23
CA ILE A 47 7.69 9.33 1.44
C ILE A 47 8.49 10.62 1.34
N THR A 48 9.08 11.07 2.45
CA THR A 48 9.94 12.25 2.45
C THR A 48 11.34 11.87 1.99
N ARG A 49 11.85 12.58 1.01
CA ARG A 49 13.26 12.60 0.62
C ARG A 49 13.86 13.91 1.10
N LYS A 50 14.99 13.80 1.79
CA LYS A 50 15.75 14.94 2.30
C LYS A 50 17.20 14.73 1.92
N ASP A 51 17.67 15.47 0.94
CA ASP A 51 18.96 15.26 0.29
C ASP A 51 19.10 13.81 -0.22
N ALA A 52 20.10 13.07 0.26
CA ALA A 52 20.32 11.66 -0.07
C ALA A 52 19.60 10.69 0.90
N GLN A 53 18.86 11.20 1.89
CA GLN A 53 18.20 10.38 2.90
C GLN A 53 16.71 10.22 2.60
N ILE A 54 16.23 8.99 2.71
CA ILE A 54 14.79 8.68 2.70
C ILE A 54 14.35 8.59 4.16
N LEU A 55 13.41 9.46 4.56
CA LEU A 55 12.82 9.42 5.90
C LEU A 55 11.67 8.39 5.95
N PRO A 56 11.17 8.04 7.16
CA PRO A 56 10.08 7.07 7.29
C PRO A 56 8.84 7.44 6.47
N THR A 57 8.23 6.41 5.88
CA THR A 57 6.98 6.51 5.12
C THR A 57 5.81 6.69 6.07
N VAL A 58 4.89 7.59 5.76
CA VAL A 58 3.67 7.79 6.54
C VAL A 58 2.44 7.48 5.69
N LEU A 59 1.54 6.68 6.23
CA LEU A 59 0.18 6.52 5.71
C LEU A 59 -0.72 7.50 6.46
N HIS A 60 -1.39 8.35 5.70
CA HIS A 60 -2.35 9.31 6.21
C HIS A 60 -3.76 8.76 6.00
N TYR A 61 -4.49 8.66 7.10
CA TYR A 61 -5.92 8.37 7.09
C TYR A 61 -6.64 9.58 7.67
N TRP A 62 -7.55 10.15 6.89
CA TRP A 62 -8.48 11.16 7.34
C TRP A 62 -9.91 10.64 7.15
N ASN A 63 -10.79 10.99 8.07
CA ASN A 63 -12.24 10.82 7.99
C ASN A 63 -12.88 11.94 8.82
N HIS A 64 -14.22 12.04 8.80
CA HIS A 64 -14.98 13.11 9.46
C HIS A 64 -14.45 13.48 10.85
N ASP A 65 -14.24 12.48 11.71
CA ASP A 65 -13.83 12.66 13.10
C ASP A 65 -12.42 12.13 13.41
N SER A 66 -11.64 11.75 12.40
CA SER A 66 -10.37 11.03 12.61
C SER A 66 -9.28 11.53 11.67
N ALA A 67 -8.13 11.87 12.25
CA ALA A 67 -6.90 12.16 11.52
C ALA A 67 -5.75 11.35 12.12
N ILE A 68 -5.26 10.37 11.37
CA ILE A 68 -4.31 9.38 11.87
C ILE A 68 -3.12 9.29 10.91
N ALA A 69 -1.93 9.40 11.47
CA ALA A 69 -0.67 9.15 10.79
C ALA A 69 -0.07 7.83 11.26
N ILE A 70 0.16 6.92 10.32
CA ILE A 70 0.74 5.60 10.58
C ILE A 70 2.15 5.59 10.00
N VAL A 71 3.16 5.58 10.86
CA VAL A 71 4.57 5.48 10.44
C VAL A 71 4.89 4.04 10.10
N THR A 72 5.48 3.81 8.92
CA THR A 72 5.80 2.48 8.40
C THR A 72 7.18 2.47 7.74
N LYS A 73 7.69 1.28 7.45
CA LYS A 73 8.90 1.09 6.63
C LYS A 73 8.60 0.73 5.18
N LEU A 74 7.37 1.01 4.73
CA LEU A 74 6.98 0.75 3.35
C LEU A 74 7.90 1.47 2.38
N THR A 75 8.43 0.71 1.44
CA THR A 75 9.17 1.26 0.31
C THR A 75 8.25 1.47 -0.87
N GLU A 76 8.62 2.38 -1.76
CA GLU A 76 7.94 2.57 -3.04
C GLU A 76 7.85 1.27 -3.86
N ALA A 77 8.92 0.46 -3.84
CA ALA A 77 8.94 -0.83 -4.52
C ALA A 77 7.80 -1.75 -4.05
N GLN A 78 7.49 -1.74 -2.75
CA GLN A 78 6.42 -2.55 -2.18
C GLN A 78 5.02 -2.07 -2.58
N LEU A 79 4.84 -0.77 -2.83
CA LEU A 79 3.54 -0.22 -3.25
C LEU A 79 3.07 -0.82 -4.58
N HIS A 80 4.00 -1.18 -5.47
CA HIS A 80 3.68 -1.78 -6.75
C HIS A 80 3.09 -3.21 -6.67
N TYR A 81 3.07 -3.83 -5.49
CA TYR A 81 2.36 -5.09 -5.27
C TYR A 81 0.86 -4.87 -5.03
N ILE A 82 0.46 -3.67 -4.60
CA ILE A 82 -0.92 -3.33 -4.26
C ILE A 82 -1.69 -3.02 -5.56
N ARG A 83 -2.91 -3.56 -5.67
CA ARG A 83 -3.80 -3.28 -6.79
C ARG A 83 -4.28 -1.84 -6.73
N GLY A 84 -4.23 -1.15 -7.87
CA GLY A 84 -4.79 0.20 -7.99
C GLY A 84 -4.04 1.26 -7.18
N PHE A 85 -2.77 1.01 -6.84
CA PHE A 85 -1.91 2.07 -6.33
C PHE A 85 -1.74 3.16 -7.41
N GLU A 86 -1.72 4.42 -7.00
CA GLU A 86 -1.56 5.58 -7.87
C GLU A 86 -0.36 6.40 -7.39
N GLU A 87 0.56 6.73 -8.31
CA GLU A 87 1.58 7.75 -8.04
C GLU A 87 1.01 9.13 -8.40
N VAL A 88 0.83 9.97 -7.38
CA VAL A 88 0.27 11.32 -7.56
C VAL A 88 1.35 12.28 -8.07
N GLY A 89 2.58 12.12 -7.59
CA GLY A 89 3.74 12.91 -8.01
C GLY A 89 4.70 13.23 -6.88
N THR A 90 5.66 14.10 -7.20
CA THR A 90 6.65 14.62 -6.25
C THR A 90 6.40 16.09 -6.02
N PHE A 91 6.28 16.50 -4.76
CA PHE A 91 5.90 17.85 -4.36
C PHE A 91 6.95 18.47 -3.43
N PRO A 92 7.25 19.77 -3.57
CA PRO A 92 7.98 20.49 -2.54
C PRO A 92 7.12 20.62 -1.27
N PRO A 93 7.71 21.03 -0.13
CA PRO A 93 6.95 21.44 1.04
C PRO A 93 5.89 22.50 0.70
N PRO A 94 4.64 22.36 1.19
CA PRO A 94 3.58 23.31 0.90
C PRO A 94 3.80 24.67 1.56
N ILE A 95 4.47 24.69 2.73
CA ILE A 95 4.83 25.89 3.48
C ILE A 95 6.18 25.72 4.16
N GLU A 96 6.79 26.83 4.59
CA GLU A 96 8.00 26.79 5.42
C GLU A 96 7.73 26.06 6.74
N GLY A 97 8.64 25.17 7.14
CA GLY A 97 8.54 24.38 8.37
C GLY A 97 8.02 22.95 8.18
N VAL A 98 7.36 22.64 7.06
CA VAL A 98 6.97 21.25 6.73
C VAL A 98 8.17 20.49 6.15
N CYS A 99 8.89 19.77 7.01
CA CYS A 99 10.18 19.15 6.65
C CYS A 99 10.14 17.61 6.61
N ASP A 100 9.04 16.99 7.03
CA ASP A 100 8.84 15.55 7.04
C ASP A 100 7.36 15.19 6.89
N SER A 101 7.10 13.91 6.64
CA SER A 101 5.78 13.36 6.39
C SER A 101 4.81 13.53 7.58
N LEU A 102 5.30 13.57 8.82
CA LEU A 102 4.45 13.82 9.99
C LEU A 102 4.05 15.30 10.08
N ALA A 103 4.98 16.22 9.78
CA ALA A 103 4.68 17.64 9.66
C ALA A 103 3.68 17.89 8.51
N LEU A 104 3.83 17.16 7.40
CA LEU A 104 2.89 17.21 6.28
C LEU A 104 1.49 16.73 6.69
N HIS A 105 1.40 15.64 7.47
CA HIS A 105 0.12 15.19 8.01
C HIS A 105 -0.55 16.27 8.84
N ARG A 106 0.18 16.86 9.80
CA ARG A 106 -0.34 17.92 10.69
C ARG A 106 -0.81 19.15 9.93
N TYR A 107 -0.10 19.53 8.86
CA TYR A 107 -0.51 20.62 7.97
C TYR A 107 -1.90 20.36 7.38
N PHE A 108 -2.14 19.14 6.89
CA PHE A 108 -3.43 18.78 6.29
C PHE A 108 -4.57 18.60 7.29
N VAL A 109 -4.31 18.24 8.55
CA VAL A 109 -5.37 18.00 9.56
C VAL A 109 -6.40 19.13 9.58
N SER A 110 -5.95 20.38 9.63
CA SER A 110 -6.85 21.56 9.65
C SER A 110 -7.58 21.81 8.32
N LEU A 111 -6.99 21.41 7.19
CA LEU A 111 -7.55 21.62 5.85
C LEU A 111 -8.63 20.59 5.50
N VAL A 112 -8.57 19.43 6.13
CA VAL A 112 -9.46 18.30 5.86
C VAL A 112 -10.43 17.99 7.00
N GLU A 113 -10.47 18.87 8.01
CA GLU A 113 -11.36 18.74 9.17
C GLU A 113 -12.83 18.65 8.74
N GLY A 114 -13.56 17.67 9.29
CA GLY A 114 -14.97 17.42 9.00
C GLY A 114 -15.26 16.76 7.65
N LYS A 115 -14.25 16.49 6.82
CA LYS A 115 -14.43 15.87 5.49
C LYS A 115 -14.43 14.35 5.56
N GLY A 116 -15.20 13.73 4.67
CA GLY A 116 -15.19 12.27 4.51
C GLY A 116 -13.86 11.78 3.94
N ASN A 117 -13.53 10.49 4.13
CA ASN A 117 -12.22 9.96 3.79
C ASN A 117 -11.71 10.25 2.36
N ARG A 118 -12.54 9.99 1.34
CA ARG A 118 -12.13 10.22 -0.05
C ARG A 118 -11.95 11.70 -0.36
N GLU A 119 -12.91 12.52 0.06
CA GLU A 119 -12.90 13.97 -0.10
C GLU A 119 -11.67 14.61 0.56
N ALA A 120 -11.35 14.21 1.79
CA ALA A 120 -10.17 14.67 2.51
C ALA A 120 -8.86 14.40 1.75
N VAL A 121 -8.73 13.22 1.16
CA VAL A 121 -7.55 12.85 0.34
C VAL A 121 -7.47 13.68 -0.94
N ASP A 122 -8.59 13.80 -1.66
CA ASP A 122 -8.65 14.55 -2.92
C ASP A 122 -8.34 16.06 -2.70
N ASP A 123 -8.77 16.62 -1.57
CA ASP A 123 -8.45 17.99 -1.19
C ASP A 123 -6.99 18.18 -0.79
N ALA A 124 -6.41 17.25 -0.02
CA ALA A 124 -4.98 17.29 0.30
C ALA A 124 -4.12 17.26 -0.97
N ILE A 125 -4.48 16.42 -1.95
CA ILE A 125 -3.81 16.36 -3.26
C ILE A 125 -4.00 17.67 -4.04
N SER A 126 -5.20 18.23 -4.03
CA SER A 126 -5.50 19.50 -4.70
C SER A 126 -4.67 20.65 -4.15
N GLN A 127 -4.49 20.70 -2.83
CA GLN A 127 -3.62 21.68 -2.17
C GLN A 127 -2.14 21.49 -2.53
N LEU A 128 -1.66 20.24 -2.60
CA LEU A 128 -0.29 19.95 -3.06
C LEU A 128 -0.06 20.42 -4.51
N ARG A 129 -1.05 20.23 -5.39
CA ARG A 129 -0.99 20.68 -6.79
C ARG A 129 -1.09 22.21 -6.91
N GLY A 130 -1.95 22.83 -6.10
CA GLY A 130 -2.20 24.28 -6.11
C GLY A 130 -1.05 25.10 -5.50
N GLY A 131 -0.30 24.54 -4.56
CA GLY A 131 0.85 25.19 -3.90
C GLY A 131 2.06 25.46 -4.82
N GLY A 132 2.04 24.95 -6.05
CA GLY A 132 3.10 25.17 -7.06
C GLY A 132 2.96 26.44 -7.92
N GLY A 133 1.94 27.26 -7.69
CA GLY A 133 1.63 28.43 -8.53
C GLY A 133 1.77 29.77 -7.80
N GLY A 134 3.00 30.24 -7.57
CA GLY A 134 3.22 31.58 -7.03
C GLY A 134 4.69 32.01 -7.02
N GLY A 135 5.11 32.78 -8.04
CA GLY A 135 6.24 33.71 -7.93
C GLY A 135 7.40 33.52 -8.89
N GLY A 136 7.19 33.82 -10.18
CA GLY A 136 8.26 34.39 -11.00
C GLY A 136 8.50 35.86 -10.59
N GLY A 137 9.75 36.20 -10.30
CA GLY A 137 10.27 37.58 -10.28
C GLY A 137 10.17 38.36 -8.96
N GLY A 138 11.31 38.84 -8.48
CA GLY A 138 11.40 39.95 -7.51
C GLY A 138 12.21 39.61 -6.26
N GLY A 139 13.45 40.11 -6.20
CA GLY A 139 14.32 39.93 -5.05
C GLY A 139 13.77 40.55 -3.78
N SER A 140 13.85 39.82 -2.68
CA SER A 140 13.96 40.37 -1.34
C SER A 140 14.48 39.29 -0.40
N ASP A 141 15.45 39.68 0.42
CA ASP A 141 16.28 38.86 1.28
C ASP A 141 15.49 37.90 2.19
N THR A 142 15.46 36.61 1.85
CA THR A 142 14.95 35.54 2.71
C THR A 142 16.11 34.77 3.33
N THR A 143 16.64 35.34 4.41
CA THR A 143 17.64 34.71 5.27
C THR A 143 16.95 33.80 6.29
N SER A 144 16.23 32.76 5.86
CA SER A 144 15.85 31.63 6.72
C SER A 144 15.48 30.42 5.87
N CYS A 145 16.49 29.61 5.55
CA CYS A 145 16.44 28.21 5.08
C CYS A 145 17.69 27.82 4.27
N ARG A 146 18.73 28.67 4.24
CA ARG A 146 19.94 28.47 3.41
C ARG A 146 20.78 27.22 3.77
N ASN A 147 20.42 26.50 4.83
CA ASN A 147 21.02 25.23 5.27
C ASN A 147 20.03 24.04 5.34
N ARG A 148 18.79 24.20 4.86
CA ARG A 148 17.85 23.06 4.77
C ARG A 148 18.07 22.38 3.44
N GLY A 149 18.60 21.16 3.51
CA GLY A 149 18.70 20.26 2.37
C GLY A 149 17.42 20.18 1.55
N LYS A 150 17.53 19.78 0.27
CA LYS A 150 16.40 19.71 -0.64
C LYS A 150 15.41 18.67 -0.11
N VAL A 151 14.24 19.12 0.35
CA VAL A 151 13.14 18.25 0.80
C VAL A 151 12.12 18.13 -0.31
N ASP A 152 11.72 16.90 -0.62
CA ASP A 152 10.65 16.57 -1.53
C ASP A 152 9.79 15.43 -0.98
N PHE A 153 8.50 15.50 -1.25
CA PHE A 153 7.51 14.51 -0.84
C PHE A 153 7.06 13.73 -2.05
N ARG A 154 7.32 12.42 -2.08
CA ARG A 154 6.69 11.53 -3.05
C ARG A 154 5.36 11.06 -2.49
N ILE A 155 4.30 11.31 -3.25
CA ILE A 155 2.92 11.11 -2.84
C ILE A 155 2.28 10.02 -3.67
N PHE A 156 1.67 9.07 -2.98
CA PHE A 156 0.95 7.95 -3.57
C PHE A 156 -0.43 7.82 -2.93
N VAL A 157 -1.34 7.16 -3.62
CA VAL A 157 -2.67 6.80 -3.10
C VAL A 157 -2.84 5.30 -3.23
N ILE A 158 -3.40 4.68 -2.19
CA ILE A 158 -3.83 3.28 -2.23
C ILE A 158 -5.26 3.17 -1.72
N THR A 159 -5.94 2.11 -2.16
CA THR A 159 -7.22 1.69 -1.60
C THR A 159 -7.00 0.51 -0.67
N VAL A 160 -7.58 0.56 0.52
CA VAL A 160 -7.60 -0.52 1.50
C VAL A 160 -9.04 -0.86 1.85
N PHE A 161 -9.29 -2.05 2.41
CA PHE A 161 -10.64 -2.54 2.67
C PHE A 161 -10.85 -2.80 4.16
N GLY A 162 -11.88 -2.17 4.71
CA GLY A 162 -12.30 -2.29 6.11
C GLY A 162 -13.65 -3.00 6.26
N VAL A 163 -13.97 -3.35 7.51
CA VAL A 163 -15.27 -3.93 7.88
C VAL A 163 -16.39 -2.91 7.86
N GLU A 164 -16.09 -1.67 8.26
CA GLU A 164 -17.06 -0.58 8.33
C GLU A 164 -16.89 0.36 7.14
N SER A 165 -17.99 0.93 6.66
CA SER A 165 -17.98 1.96 5.60
C SER A 165 -17.34 3.26 6.04
N GLU A 166 -17.39 3.55 7.32
CA GLU A 166 -16.87 4.75 7.95
C GLU A 166 -15.99 4.37 9.15
N ASP A 167 -15.07 5.25 9.52
CA ASP A 167 -14.28 5.15 10.76
C ASP A 167 -13.45 3.85 10.91
N LEU A 168 -12.62 3.54 9.91
CA LEU A 168 -11.72 2.37 9.91
C LEU A 168 -10.90 2.22 11.21
N LEU A 169 -10.51 3.35 11.80
CA LEU A 169 -9.62 3.46 12.96
C LEU A 169 -10.23 4.34 14.06
N ARG A 170 -11.55 4.24 14.27
CA ARG A 170 -12.30 5.03 15.26
C ARG A 170 -11.64 5.03 16.63
N GLY A 171 -11.61 6.18 17.30
CA GLY A 171 -11.16 6.27 18.69
C GLY A 171 -9.68 5.95 18.90
N GLY A 172 -8.85 6.07 17.84
CA GLY A 172 -7.42 5.82 17.92
C GLY A 172 -7.04 4.34 17.92
N LEU A 173 -7.87 3.49 17.33
CA LEU A 173 -7.53 2.08 17.13
C LEU A 173 -6.28 1.94 16.25
N ALA A 174 -5.46 0.96 16.61
CA ALA A 174 -4.23 0.64 15.92
C ALA A 174 -4.53 -0.22 14.68
N PRO A 175 -4.01 0.13 13.49
CA PRO A 175 -4.24 -0.67 12.30
C PRO A 175 -3.44 -1.98 12.36
N VAL A 176 -4.11 -3.07 11.99
CA VAL A 176 -3.51 -4.35 11.59
C VAL A 176 -3.90 -4.67 10.16
N TRP A 177 -3.09 -5.49 9.50
CA TRP A 177 -3.09 -5.61 8.05
C TRP A 177 -3.14 -7.08 7.64
N LYS A 178 -3.79 -7.36 6.51
CA LYS A 178 -3.77 -8.67 5.86
C LYS A 178 -3.84 -8.46 4.35
N TRP A 179 -3.09 -9.25 3.57
CA TRP A 179 -3.21 -9.19 2.11
C TRP A 179 -4.24 -10.22 1.64
N ALA A 180 -4.89 -9.89 0.53
CA ALA A 180 -5.76 -10.78 -0.19
C ALA A 180 -5.58 -10.64 -1.69
N LYS A 181 -5.89 -11.70 -2.42
CA LYS A 181 -5.90 -11.74 -3.89
C LYS A 181 -7.12 -12.56 -4.33
N PRO A 182 -8.32 -11.96 -4.31
CA PRO A 182 -9.56 -12.67 -4.63
C PRO A 182 -9.60 -13.13 -6.08
N GLU A 183 -9.03 -12.34 -7.01
CA GLU A 183 -9.01 -12.62 -8.45
C GLU A 183 -7.83 -13.53 -8.89
N SER A 184 -7.32 -14.35 -7.99
CA SER A 184 -6.24 -15.30 -8.31
C SER A 184 -6.77 -16.41 -9.23
N VAL A 185 -6.01 -16.72 -10.29
CA VAL A 185 -6.38 -17.66 -11.37
C VAL A 185 -6.72 -19.06 -10.84
N TYR A 186 -6.08 -19.49 -9.75
CA TYR A 186 -6.26 -20.82 -9.19
C TYR A 186 -7.38 -20.86 -8.14
N TYR A 187 -7.29 -19.98 -7.15
CA TYR A 187 -8.25 -19.81 -6.05
C TYR A 187 -7.92 -18.50 -5.32
N PRO A 188 -8.91 -17.86 -4.66
CA PRO A 188 -8.67 -16.72 -3.79
C PRO A 188 -7.57 -17.02 -2.78
N ARG A 189 -6.57 -16.15 -2.70
CA ARG A 189 -5.47 -16.29 -1.73
C ARG A 189 -5.51 -15.19 -0.70
N THR A 190 -5.16 -15.51 0.53
CA THR A 190 -5.06 -14.54 1.62
C THR A 190 -3.85 -14.85 2.50
N GLY A 191 -3.35 -13.81 3.17
CA GLY A 191 -2.29 -13.92 4.17
C GLY A 191 -2.84 -14.01 5.59
N PHE A 192 -1.96 -13.76 6.56
CA PHE A 192 -2.31 -13.63 7.97
C PHE A 192 -2.40 -12.18 8.41
N TRP A 193 -3.10 -11.95 9.52
CA TRP A 193 -3.15 -10.65 10.18
C TRP A 193 -1.80 -10.33 10.83
N GLU A 194 -1.27 -9.16 10.49
CA GLU A 194 0.05 -8.70 10.92
C GLU A 194 -0.01 -7.26 11.44
N ALA A 195 0.89 -6.92 12.35
CA ALA A 195 0.95 -5.60 12.95
C ALA A 195 1.51 -4.53 12.00
N GLU A 196 2.42 -4.93 11.11
CA GLU A 196 3.13 -4.03 10.21
C GLU A 196 2.75 -4.32 8.75
N VAL A 197 2.47 -3.29 7.99
CA VAL A 197 2.05 -3.42 6.59
C VAL A 197 3.20 -3.89 5.69
N GLU A 198 4.44 -3.50 5.98
CA GLU A 198 5.61 -3.97 5.24
C GLU A 198 5.80 -5.50 5.38
N SER A 199 5.38 -6.07 6.52
CA SER A 199 5.41 -7.50 6.75
C SER A 199 4.40 -8.25 5.90
N VAL A 200 3.19 -7.69 5.78
CA VAL A 200 2.12 -8.22 4.94
C VAL A 200 2.55 -8.24 3.48
N LEU A 201 3.14 -7.14 2.99
CA LEU A 201 3.57 -7.06 1.61
C LEU A 201 4.78 -7.96 1.31
N ALA A 202 5.71 -8.13 2.26
CA ALA A 202 6.81 -9.07 2.11
C ALA A 202 6.31 -10.52 1.99
N ASP A 203 5.36 -10.93 2.82
CA ASP A 203 4.74 -12.26 2.71
C ASP A 203 3.99 -12.43 1.37
N ALA A 204 3.22 -11.41 0.99
CA ALA A 204 2.44 -11.43 -0.24
C ALA A 204 3.31 -11.48 -1.52
N GLU A 205 4.48 -10.83 -1.50
CA GLU A 205 5.45 -10.88 -2.60
C GLU A 205 5.83 -12.34 -2.91
N TRP A 206 6.13 -13.14 -1.89
CA TRP A 206 6.47 -14.55 -2.04
C TRP A 206 5.26 -15.42 -2.38
N MET A 207 4.09 -15.10 -1.82
CA MET A 207 2.94 -16.01 -1.83
C MET A 207 1.92 -15.73 -2.96
N ALA A 208 1.80 -14.49 -3.42
CA ALA A 208 0.75 -14.07 -4.35
C ALA A 208 1.20 -13.09 -5.44
N GLY A 209 2.38 -12.49 -5.30
CA GLY A 209 2.91 -11.51 -6.25
C GLY A 209 2.13 -10.20 -6.25
N ARG A 210 1.87 -9.64 -7.43
CA ARG A 210 1.21 -8.33 -7.62
C ARG A 210 -0.32 -8.42 -7.68
N GLY A 211 -0.97 -7.28 -7.59
CA GLY A 211 -2.43 -7.14 -7.70
C GLY A 211 -3.15 -7.47 -6.40
N LEU A 212 -2.53 -7.16 -5.26
CA LEU A 212 -3.04 -7.46 -3.94
C LEU A 212 -4.08 -6.43 -3.50
N GLN A 213 -5.12 -6.89 -2.81
CA GLN A 213 -5.94 -6.05 -1.94
C GLN A 213 -5.35 -6.07 -0.53
N LEU A 214 -5.39 -4.93 0.14
CA LEU A 214 -5.02 -4.81 1.54
C LEU A 214 -6.29 -4.70 2.38
N LEU A 215 -6.45 -5.63 3.31
CA LEU A 215 -7.48 -5.61 4.34
C LEU A 215 -6.92 -4.95 5.58
N VAL A 216 -7.73 -4.12 6.23
CA VAL A 216 -7.34 -3.35 7.41
C VAL A 216 -8.41 -3.48 8.49
N GLN A 217 -7.95 -3.69 9.71
CA GLN A 217 -8.80 -3.71 10.89
C GLN A 217 -8.20 -2.82 11.98
N GLY A 218 -9.03 -1.97 12.59
CA GLY A 218 -8.68 -1.27 13.82
C GLY A 218 -8.76 -2.21 15.03
N VAL A 219 -7.68 -2.31 15.80
CA VAL A 219 -7.61 -3.11 17.03
C VAL A 219 -6.99 -2.31 18.18
N SER A 220 -7.12 -2.80 19.42
CA SER A 220 -6.42 -2.17 20.54
C SER A 220 -4.89 -2.31 20.40
N GLU A 221 -4.14 -1.36 20.99
CA GLU A 221 -2.68 -1.42 20.99
C GLU A 221 -2.13 -2.69 21.65
N GLU A 222 -2.81 -3.22 22.68
CA GLU A 222 -2.41 -4.49 23.29
C GLU A 222 -2.52 -5.66 22.30
N ARG A 223 -3.57 -5.68 21.47
CA ARG A 223 -3.75 -6.71 20.45
C ARG A 223 -2.70 -6.57 19.35
N LYS A 224 -2.41 -5.35 18.89
CA LYS A 224 -1.33 -5.10 17.93
C LYS A 224 0.03 -5.54 18.48
N GLN A 225 0.32 -5.25 19.75
CA GLN A 225 1.56 -5.66 20.39
C GLN A 225 1.67 -7.18 20.57
N LYS A 226 0.55 -7.88 20.81
CA LYS A 226 0.51 -9.36 20.82
C LYS A 226 0.91 -9.94 19.46
N LEU A 227 0.42 -9.37 18.35
CA LEU A 227 0.81 -9.80 17.00
C LEU A 227 2.32 -9.60 16.75
N ARG A 228 2.86 -8.42 17.11
CA ARG A 228 4.31 -8.17 17.01
C ARG A 228 5.13 -9.22 17.77
N ARG A 229 4.74 -9.52 19.00
CA ARG A 229 5.44 -10.53 19.84
C ARG A 229 5.32 -11.94 19.28
N ALA A 230 4.16 -12.31 18.75
CA ALA A 230 3.95 -13.62 18.12
C ALA A 230 4.89 -13.81 16.92
N LYS A 231 5.04 -12.76 16.10
CA LYS A 231 5.99 -12.75 14.98
C LYS A 231 7.45 -12.84 15.42
N SER A 232 7.87 -12.07 16.43
CA SER A 232 9.24 -12.16 16.93
C SER A 232 9.57 -13.56 17.47
N LYS A 233 8.58 -14.24 18.07
CA LYS A 233 8.73 -15.63 18.54
C LYS A 233 8.84 -16.62 17.37
N SER A 234 8.05 -16.47 16.31
CA SER A 234 8.14 -17.37 15.15
C SER A 234 9.48 -17.23 14.41
N MET A 235 10.04 -16.02 14.35
CA MET A 235 11.35 -15.77 13.75
C MET A 235 12.54 -16.21 14.61
N GLY A 236 12.38 -16.29 15.94
CA GLY A 236 13.45 -16.72 16.86
C GLY A 236 13.59 -18.24 17.02
N ILE A 237 12.79 -19.04 16.31
CA ILE A 237 12.80 -20.52 16.37
C ILE A 237 13.45 -21.12 15.10
N VAL A 238 14.31 -20.36 14.41
CA VAL A 238 15.11 -20.85 13.27
C VAL A 238 16.56 -21.06 13.68
#